data_AF-A0A0Q7XLH3-F1
#
_entry.id   AF-A0A0Q7XLH3-F1
#
_cell.length_a   1.000
_cell.length_b   1.000
_cell.length_c   1.000
_cell.angle_alpha   90.00
_cell.angle_beta   90.00
_cell.angle_gamma   90.00
#
_symmetry.space_group_name_H-M   'P 1'
#
loop_
_entity.id
_entity.type
_entity.pdbx_description
1 polymer ?
#
loop_
_entity_poly.entity_id
_entity_poly.type
_entity_poly.pdbx_seq_one_letter_code
_entity_poly.pdbx_strand_id
1 'polypeptide(L)'
;MAELIKLPRLLYKYRGFSHRLLDMLVADELYYSDPGDFNDPLDCRPTLDANIPNDQLEQVLSRLREQRILDEMQAAAKSLKYRGPKTIDHIARHSQKDAARLLEEIRYHATDPSYEIDDPLQSLLRQYLEEELLRRYDRGIVSFGVRATCPLMWSHYGDQHNGICAGYSVPAGAEADLHKIRYGGSRKVLASDVAVMEIDSAARGRVDEAVLLRKAASWRYEREWRLIGRRGAQDSPLELEEVVFGIRCKSTVKFTIVQALANRGRPVRFFEMREVSGTFHLRKYALDTDELGASLPRRSRSIFEAFEVLDK
;
A
#
# COMPACT_ATOMS: atom_id res chain seq x y z
N MET A 1 2.09 -13.42 27.88
CA MET A 1 2.21 -14.44 26.83
C MET A 1 1.90 -13.76 25.51
N ALA A 2 2.90 -13.52 24.65
CA ALA A 2 2.64 -12.95 23.33
C ALA A 2 1.79 -13.95 22.54
N GLU A 3 0.61 -13.53 22.07
CA GLU A 3 -0.23 -14.34 21.20
C GLU A 3 0.60 -14.70 19.95
N LEU A 4 0.83 -15.99 19.70
CA LEU A 4 1.47 -16.43 18.46
C LEU A 4 0.59 -15.98 17.30
N ILE A 5 1.07 -14.97 16.57
CA ILE A 5 0.38 -14.46 15.38
C ILE A 5 0.39 -15.57 14.34
N LYS A 6 -0.73 -16.28 14.20
CA LYS A 6 -0.88 -17.33 13.19
C LYS A 6 -1.09 -16.71 11.82
N LEU A 7 -0.21 -17.06 10.89
CA LEU A 7 -0.31 -16.63 9.49
C LEU A 7 -1.60 -17.17 8.84
N PRO A 8 -2.29 -16.36 8.01
CA PRO A 8 -3.39 -16.83 7.20
C PRO A 8 -2.89 -17.86 6.18
N ARG A 9 -3.73 -18.86 5.86
CA ARG A 9 -3.41 -19.83 4.80
C ARG A 9 -3.26 -19.15 3.44
N LEU A 10 -4.12 -18.16 3.17
CA LEU A 10 -4.08 -17.35 1.96
C LEU A 10 -4.30 -15.88 2.29
N LEU A 11 -3.59 -15.02 1.57
CA LEU A 11 -3.76 -13.57 1.53
C LEU A 11 -4.46 -13.18 0.24
N TYR A 12 -5.38 -12.23 0.31
CA TYR A 12 -6.27 -11.89 -0.80
C TYR A 12 -6.09 -10.44 -1.24
N LYS A 13 -5.71 -10.26 -2.51
CA LYS A 13 -5.60 -8.95 -3.15
C LYS A 13 -6.74 -8.73 -4.13
N TYR A 14 -7.58 -7.76 -3.81
CA TYR A 14 -8.69 -7.32 -4.65
C TYR A 14 -8.24 -6.26 -5.66
N ARG A 15 -8.63 -6.41 -6.92
CA ARG A 15 -8.32 -5.44 -7.99
C ARG A 15 -9.38 -5.44 -9.10
N GLY A 16 -9.60 -4.27 -9.69
CA GLY A 16 -10.23 -4.13 -11.00
C GLY A 16 -9.27 -4.47 -12.15
N PHE A 17 -9.83 -4.64 -13.35
CA PHE A 17 -9.03 -4.94 -14.54
C PHE A 17 -8.20 -3.72 -14.97
N SER A 18 -6.88 -3.85 -15.01
CA SER A 18 -5.92 -2.78 -15.34
C SER A 18 -4.57 -3.38 -15.73
N HIS A 19 -3.62 -2.59 -16.27
CA HIS A 19 -2.26 -3.07 -16.52
C HIS A 19 -1.60 -3.61 -15.24
N ARG A 20 -1.78 -2.94 -14.09
CA ARG A 20 -1.26 -3.41 -12.79
C ARG A 20 -1.79 -4.78 -12.36
N LEU A 21 -3.01 -5.13 -12.79
CA LEU A 21 -3.54 -6.48 -12.58
C LEU A 21 -2.76 -7.50 -13.43
N LEU A 22 -2.42 -7.14 -14.66
CA LEU A 22 -1.63 -8.00 -15.54
C LEU A 22 -0.20 -8.14 -15.03
N ASP A 23 0.43 -7.07 -14.57
CA ASP A 23 1.75 -7.13 -13.94
C ASP A 23 1.72 -8.09 -12.74
N MET A 24 0.69 -7.98 -11.90
CA MET A 24 0.49 -8.87 -10.75
C MET A 24 0.29 -10.35 -11.13
N LEU A 25 -0.50 -10.64 -12.15
CA LEU A 25 -0.85 -12.03 -12.48
C LEU A 25 0.14 -12.70 -13.44
N VAL A 26 0.66 -11.94 -14.40
CA VAL A 26 1.43 -12.45 -15.55
C VAL A 26 2.92 -12.18 -15.38
N ALA A 27 3.31 -10.97 -14.96
CA ALA A 27 4.71 -10.65 -14.68
C ALA A 27 5.15 -11.09 -13.27
N ASP A 28 4.20 -11.50 -12.42
CA ASP A 28 4.44 -11.89 -11.04
C ASP A 28 4.99 -10.73 -10.18
N GLU A 29 4.56 -9.50 -10.48
CA GLU A 29 5.03 -8.28 -9.80
C GLU A 29 3.98 -7.65 -8.89
N LEU A 30 4.37 -7.29 -7.66
CA LEU A 30 3.54 -6.52 -6.75
C LEU A 30 3.97 -5.06 -6.75
N TYR A 31 2.99 -4.15 -6.87
CA TYR A 31 3.24 -2.72 -6.72
C TYR A 31 3.08 -2.29 -5.27
N TYR A 32 4.19 -1.88 -4.66
CA TYR A 32 4.28 -1.36 -3.30
C TYR A 32 3.94 0.13 -3.33
N SER A 33 2.72 0.45 -2.91
CA SER A 33 2.15 1.81 -2.91
C SER A 33 2.83 2.71 -1.89
N ASP A 34 2.96 3.99 -2.24
CA ASP A 34 3.34 5.01 -1.27
C ASP A 34 2.27 5.08 -0.16
N PRO A 35 2.66 5.08 1.14
CA PRO A 35 1.72 5.27 2.24
C PRO A 35 0.87 6.54 2.10
N GLY A 36 1.40 7.60 1.46
CA GLY A 36 0.69 8.84 1.20
C GLY A 36 -0.44 8.73 0.16
N ASP A 37 -0.43 7.70 -0.69
CA ASP A 37 -1.41 7.49 -1.78
C ASP A 37 -2.65 6.70 -1.33
N PHE A 38 -2.78 6.41 -0.03
CA PHE A 38 -3.88 5.59 0.49
C PHE A 38 -5.22 6.34 0.39
N ASN A 39 -6.29 5.58 0.15
CA ASN A 39 -7.62 6.15 -0.12
C ASN A 39 -8.29 6.76 1.11
N ASP A 40 -7.90 6.32 2.32
CA ASP A 40 -8.33 6.93 3.57
C ASP A 40 -7.28 7.96 4.01
N PRO A 41 -7.63 9.26 4.12
CA PRO A 41 -6.69 10.29 4.53
C PRO A 41 -6.22 10.17 5.99
N LEU A 42 -6.80 9.25 6.78
CA LEU A 42 -6.37 8.94 8.14
C LEU A 42 -5.44 7.73 8.21
N ASP A 43 -5.37 6.91 7.15
CA ASP A 43 -4.49 5.74 7.08
C ASP A 43 -3.06 6.18 6.76
N CYS A 44 -2.10 5.52 7.40
CA CYS A 44 -0.67 5.87 7.34
C CYS A 44 -0.33 7.32 7.74
N ARG A 45 -1.23 8.08 8.36
CA ARG A 45 -1.00 9.46 8.80
C ARG A 45 -0.86 9.55 10.31
N PRO A 46 0.36 9.56 10.88
CA PRO A 46 0.54 9.69 12.31
C PRO A 46 0.09 11.06 12.80
N THR A 47 -0.13 11.17 14.09
CA THR A 47 -0.26 12.46 14.78
C THR A 47 0.89 12.57 15.76
N LEU A 48 1.64 13.64 15.76
CA LEU A 48 2.76 13.78 16.67
C LEU A 48 2.24 14.24 18.04
N ASP A 49 2.65 13.54 19.09
CA ASP A 49 2.51 13.98 20.47
C ASP A 49 3.78 14.75 20.84
N ALA A 50 3.66 16.07 20.99
CA ALA A 50 4.76 17.00 21.26
C ALA A 50 5.21 16.91 22.73
N ASN A 51 5.68 15.74 23.14
CA ASN A 51 6.04 15.43 24.53
C ASN A 51 7.46 15.87 24.93
N ILE A 52 8.08 16.76 24.13
CA ILE A 52 9.40 17.34 24.38
C ILE A 52 9.35 18.87 24.17
N PRO A 53 10.24 19.64 24.80
CA PRO A 53 10.30 21.10 24.66
C PRO A 53 10.49 21.59 23.21
N ASN A 54 10.04 22.82 22.93
CA ASN A 54 10.06 23.39 21.58
C ASN A 54 11.46 23.49 20.97
N ASP A 55 12.50 23.77 21.77
CA ASP A 55 13.90 23.77 21.31
C ASP A 55 14.35 22.37 20.84
N GLN A 56 13.88 21.31 21.47
CA GLN A 56 14.15 19.94 21.02
C GLN A 56 13.33 19.59 19.78
N LEU A 57 12.06 20.03 19.69
CA LEU A 57 11.25 19.86 18.47
C LEU A 57 11.90 20.53 17.26
N GLU A 58 12.42 21.74 17.42
CA GLU A 58 13.17 22.46 16.38
C GLU A 58 14.41 21.68 15.94
N GLN A 59 15.18 21.11 16.89
CA GLN A 59 16.35 20.28 16.57
C GLN A 59 15.96 19.03 15.77
N VAL A 60 14.89 18.34 16.17
CA VAL A 60 14.38 17.17 15.46
C VAL A 60 13.93 17.56 14.06
N LEU A 61 13.17 18.65 13.92
CA LEU A 61 12.67 19.13 12.62
C LEU A 61 13.81 19.55 11.70
N SER A 62 14.79 20.30 12.21
CA SER A 62 15.98 20.70 11.46
C SER A 62 16.70 19.47 10.92
N ARG A 63 16.97 18.49 11.79
CA ARG A 63 17.67 17.26 11.39
C ARG A 63 16.92 16.50 10.31
N LEU A 64 15.60 16.28 10.47
CA LEU A 64 14.79 15.56 9.47
C LEU A 64 14.76 16.30 8.13
N ARG A 65 14.59 17.63 8.17
CA ARG A 65 14.56 18.47 6.98
C ARG A 65 15.91 18.47 6.26
N GLU A 66 17.00 18.63 7.01
CA GLU A 66 18.36 18.61 6.48
C GLU A 66 18.67 17.30 5.77
N GLN A 67 18.35 16.16 6.40
CA GLN A 67 18.56 14.84 5.83
C GLN A 67 17.79 14.65 4.52
N ARG A 68 16.49 15.00 4.50
CA ARG A 68 15.67 14.85 3.29
C ARG A 68 16.21 15.67 2.12
N ILE A 69 16.50 16.96 2.35
CA ILE A 69 17.04 17.84 1.31
C ILE A 69 18.41 17.35 0.84
N LEU A 70 19.26 16.87 1.76
CA LEU A 70 20.55 16.28 1.43
C LEU A 70 20.37 15.07 0.50
N ASP A 71 19.51 14.12 0.85
CA ASP A 71 19.27 12.89 0.08
C ASP A 71 18.70 13.18 -1.31
N GLU A 72 17.71 14.08 -1.41
CA GLU A 72 17.09 14.50 -2.67
C GLU A 72 18.12 15.14 -3.61
N MET A 73 18.91 16.09 -3.09
CA MET A 73 19.92 16.77 -3.89
C MET A 73 21.08 15.85 -4.27
N GLN A 74 21.49 14.94 -3.40
CA GLN A 74 22.50 13.94 -3.71
C GLN A 74 22.02 12.96 -4.79
N ALA A 75 20.77 12.50 -4.72
CA ALA A 75 20.17 11.65 -5.75
C ALA A 75 20.12 12.37 -7.10
N ALA A 76 19.71 13.64 -7.11
CA ALA A 76 19.68 14.48 -8.32
C ALA A 76 21.09 14.71 -8.89
N ALA A 77 22.07 15.06 -8.05
CA ALA A 77 23.45 15.24 -8.46
C ALA A 77 24.07 13.95 -9.04
N LYS A 78 23.79 12.80 -8.42
CA LYS A 78 24.21 11.48 -8.90
C LYS A 78 23.64 11.18 -10.30
N SER A 79 22.37 11.51 -10.54
CA SER A 79 21.70 11.37 -11.84
C SER A 79 22.36 12.24 -12.91
N LEU A 80 22.70 13.49 -12.55
CA LEU A 80 23.42 14.44 -13.41
C LEU A 80 24.93 14.20 -13.49
N LYS A 81 25.43 13.12 -12.88
CA LYS A 81 26.86 12.76 -12.80
C LYS A 81 27.76 13.80 -12.13
N TYR A 82 27.21 14.71 -11.32
CA TYR A 82 27.98 15.61 -10.46
C TYR A 82 28.35 14.91 -9.15
N ARG A 83 29.66 14.73 -8.89
CA ARG A 83 30.16 13.95 -7.72
C ARG A 83 31.36 14.59 -7.00
N GLY A 84 31.68 15.85 -7.31
CA GLY A 84 32.84 16.51 -6.74
C GLY A 84 32.66 16.86 -5.24
N PRO A 85 33.75 16.90 -4.44
CA PRO A 85 33.68 17.31 -3.03
C PRO A 85 33.02 18.67 -2.84
N LYS A 86 33.32 19.65 -3.72
CA LYS A 86 32.68 20.96 -3.72
C LYS A 86 31.15 20.90 -3.91
N THR A 87 30.66 19.96 -4.71
CA THR A 87 29.22 19.74 -4.91
C THR A 87 28.58 19.18 -3.65
N ILE A 88 29.23 18.20 -3.01
CA ILE A 88 28.77 17.60 -1.75
C ILE A 88 28.71 18.67 -0.64
N ASP A 89 29.76 19.46 -0.47
CA ASP A 89 29.82 20.55 0.52
C ASP A 89 28.80 21.66 0.24
N HIS A 90 28.50 21.91 -1.04
CA HIS A 90 27.47 22.87 -1.42
C HIS A 90 26.07 22.34 -1.07
N ILE A 91 25.79 21.07 -1.35
CA ILE A 91 24.53 20.40 -1.00
C ILE A 91 24.33 20.40 0.52
N ALA A 92 25.35 20.06 1.30
CA ALA A 92 25.27 20.06 2.77
C ALA A 92 25.02 21.47 3.35
N ARG A 93 25.68 22.50 2.83
CA ARG A 93 25.40 23.89 3.24
C ARG A 93 24.01 24.36 2.82
N HIS A 94 23.52 23.88 1.68
CA HIS A 94 22.17 24.21 1.21
C HIS A 94 21.11 23.58 2.11
N SER A 95 21.25 22.31 2.47
CA SER A 95 20.29 21.62 3.34
C SER A 95 20.20 22.28 4.72
N GLN A 96 21.34 22.65 5.32
CA GLN A 96 21.37 23.39 6.59
C GLN A 96 20.68 24.76 6.50
N LYS A 97 20.94 25.51 5.42
CA LYS A 97 20.28 26.82 5.21
C LYS A 97 18.78 26.68 4.98
N ASP A 98 18.34 25.66 4.26
CA ASP A 98 16.92 25.41 4.03
C ASP A 98 16.18 25.10 5.33
N ALA A 99 16.76 24.24 6.17
CA ALA A 99 16.19 23.93 7.48
C ALA A 99 16.17 25.14 8.42
N ALA A 100 17.25 25.92 8.48
CA ALA A 100 17.28 27.15 9.27
C ALA A 100 16.21 28.16 8.83
N ARG A 101 16.06 28.36 7.50
CA ARG A 101 15.02 29.23 6.93
C ARG A 101 13.62 28.74 7.30
N LEU A 102 13.35 27.44 7.21
CA LEU A 102 12.06 26.86 7.60
C LEU A 102 11.74 27.16 9.07
N LEU A 103 12.72 27.02 9.98
CA LEU A 103 12.52 27.32 11.39
C LEU A 103 12.27 28.81 11.64
N GLU A 104 12.97 29.71 10.92
CA GLU A 104 12.70 31.15 10.98
C GLU A 104 11.28 31.49 10.51
N GLU A 105 10.82 30.89 9.41
CA GLU A 105 9.46 31.03 8.89
C GLU A 105 8.42 30.54 9.92
N ILE A 106 8.64 29.37 10.52
CA ILE A 106 7.75 28.82 11.56
C ILE A 106 7.67 29.75 12.77
N ARG A 107 8.82 30.23 13.26
CA ARG A 107 8.87 31.17 14.40
C ARG A 107 8.15 32.47 14.07
N TYR A 108 8.32 33.01 12.86
CA TYR A 108 7.60 34.19 12.41
C TYR A 108 6.08 33.95 12.40
N HIS A 109 5.64 32.86 11.77
CA HIS A 109 4.21 32.51 11.70
C HIS A 109 3.61 32.27 13.09
N ALA A 110 4.35 31.69 14.03
CA ALA A 110 3.89 31.48 15.41
C ALA A 110 3.56 32.80 16.15
N THR A 111 4.00 33.96 15.65
CA THR A 111 3.67 35.28 16.20
C THR A 111 2.35 35.86 15.66
N ASP A 112 1.67 35.17 14.73
CA ASP A 112 0.42 35.63 14.15
C ASP A 112 -0.68 35.77 15.25
N PRO A 113 -1.22 36.98 15.47
CA PRO A 113 -2.19 37.24 16.53
C PRO A 113 -3.56 36.60 16.26
N SER A 114 -3.81 36.06 15.06
CA SER A 114 -5.05 35.36 14.73
C SER A 114 -5.14 33.95 15.35
N TYR A 115 -4.04 33.42 15.89
CA TYR A 115 -4.05 32.13 16.56
C TYR A 115 -4.74 32.18 17.92
N GLU A 116 -5.85 31.45 18.05
CA GLU A 116 -6.58 31.25 19.31
C GLU A 116 -6.17 29.93 19.99
N ILE A 117 -4.87 29.70 20.13
CA ILE A 117 -4.29 28.48 20.73
C ILE A 117 -3.15 28.81 21.69
N ASP A 118 -2.95 27.97 22.72
CA ASP A 118 -2.02 28.24 23.82
C ASP A 118 -0.54 28.31 23.38
N ASP A 119 -0.11 27.41 22.50
CA ASP A 119 1.27 27.36 21.96
C ASP A 119 1.24 27.21 20.42
N PRO A 120 1.18 28.34 19.68
CA PRO A 120 1.24 28.33 18.21
C PRO A 120 2.54 27.73 17.68
N LEU A 121 3.67 27.96 18.35
CA LEU A 121 4.97 27.46 17.93
C LEU A 121 5.01 25.93 17.98
N GLN A 122 4.61 25.33 19.10
CA GLN A 122 4.53 23.88 19.24
C GLN A 122 3.55 23.27 18.23
N SER A 123 2.42 23.94 17.98
CA SER A 123 1.41 23.46 17.03
C SER A 123 1.94 23.44 15.59
N LEU A 124 2.64 24.49 15.17
CA LEU A 124 3.28 24.55 13.85
C LEU A 124 4.43 23.53 13.75
N LEU A 125 5.33 23.46 14.74
CA LEU A 125 6.42 22.49 14.77
C LEU A 125 5.89 21.05 14.65
N ARG A 126 4.80 20.74 15.36
CA ARG A 126 4.11 19.46 15.29
C ARG A 126 3.63 19.16 13.87
N GLN A 127 2.95 20.10 13.22
CA GLN A 127 2.45 19.93 11.85
C GLN A 127 3.60 19.66 10.86
N TYR A 128 4.67 20.46 10.90
CA TYR A 128 5.81 20.27 10.00
C TYR A 128 6.57 18.97 10.28
N LEU A 129 6.68 18.55 11.54
CA LEU A 129 7.27 17.25 11.89
C LEU A 129 6.43 16.07 11.41
N GLU A 130 5.09 16.14 11.53
CA GLU A 130 4.19 15.12 10.97
C GLU A 130 4.41 14.97 9.46
N GLU A 131 4.56 16.07 8.73
CA GLU A 131 4.82 16.06 7.29
C GLU A 131 6.21 15.51 6.93
N GLU A 132 7.28 15.95 7.61
CA GLU A 132 8.63 15.46 7.35
C GLU A 132 8.77 13.98 7.72
N LEU A 133 8.11 13.53 8.80
CA LEU A 133 8.06 12.11 9.17
C LEU A 133 7.40 11.27 8.08
N LEU A 134 6.30 11.74 7.49
CA LEU A 134 5.63 11.07 6.37
C LEU A 134 6.50 10.99 5.12
N ARG A 135 7.13 12.10 4.74
CA ARG A 135 8.01 12.18 3.56
C ARG A 135 9.24 11.29 3.67
N ARG A 136 9.66 10.96 4.89
CA ARG A 136 10.81 10.08 5.16
C ARG A 136 10.55 8.61 4.81
N TYR A 137 9.29 8.16 4.79
CA TYR A 137 8.99 6.77 4.49
C TYR A 137 9.21 6.46 3.00
N ASP A 138 10.34 5.83 2.70
CA ASP A 138 10.70 5.33 1.37
C ASP A 138 10.14 3.92 1.09
N ARG A 139 9.54 3.31 2.12
CA ARG A 139 8.92 1.99 2.05
C ARG A 139 7.53 2.09 1.42
N GLY A 140 7.24 1.16 0.53
CA GLY A 140 5.90 0.97 0.00
C GLY A 140 5.17 -0.19 0.66
N ILE A 141 3.85 -0.22 0.47
CA ILE A 141 2.94 -1.16 1.10
C ILE A 141 2.12 -1.90 0.04
N VAL A 142 1.97 -3.21 0.22
CA VAL A 142 0.94 -4.01 -0.46
C VAL A 142 -0.05 -4.54 0.58
N SER A 143 -1.28 -4.05 0.52
CA SER A 143 -2.36 -4.47 1.43
C SER A 143 -3.12 -5.68 0.91
N PHE A 144 -3.32 -6.69 1.78
CA PHE A 144 -4.08 -7.90 1.55
C PHE A 144 -5.17 -8.08 2.61
N GLY A 145 -6.32 -8.64 2.25
CA GLY A 145 -7.28 -9.18 3.21
C GLY A 145 -7.06 -10.68 3.46
N VAL A 146 -7.81 -11.28 4.38
CA VAL A 146 -7.76 -12.74 4.65
C VAL A 146 -9.01 -13.50 4.18
N ARG A 147 -9.96 -12.81 3.55
CA ARG A 147 -11.22 -13.42 3.09
C ARG A 147 -11.50 -12.98 1.68
N ALA A 148 -11.75 -13.92 0.77
CA ALA A 148 -12.30 -13.64 -0.56
C ALA A 148 -13.81 -13.34 -0.53
N THR A 149 -14.52 -13.71 0.53
CA THR A 149 -16.00 -13.66 0.60
C THR A 149 -16.58 -12.40 1.23
N CYS A 150 -15.79 -11.35 1.45
CA CYS A 150 -16.27 -10.11 2.08
C CYS A 150 -16.93 -9.19 1.04
N PRO A 151 -18.26 -8.93 1.12
CA PRO A 151 -18.94 -8.09 0.13
C PRO A 151 -18.41 -6.65 0.10
N LEU A 152 -18.06 -6.08 1.26
CA LEU A 152 -17.49 -4.73 1.34
C LEU A 152 -16.14 -4.64 0.61
N MET A 153 -15.27 -5.65 0.75
CA MET A 153 -13.99 -5.69 0.01
C MET A 153 -14.22 -5.72 -1.51
N TRP A 154 -15.20 -6.48 -1.97
CA TRP A 154 -15.57 -6.49 -3.39
C TRP A 154 -16.15 -5.15 -3.87
N SER A 155 -16.95 -4.48 -3.05
CA SER A 155 -17.52 -3.17 -3.39
C SER A 155 -16.44 -2.08 -3.51
N HIS A 156 -15.48 -2.03 -2.57
CA HIS A 156 -14.45 -0.99 -2.52
C HIS A 156 -13.25 -1.29 -3.41
N TYR A 157 -12.74 -2.52 -3.37
CA TYR A 157 -11.44 -2.88 -3.97
C TYR A 157 -11.57 -3.87 -5.14
N GLY A 158 -12.71 -4.56 -5.25
CA GLY A 158 -13.03 -5.48 -6.34
C GLY A 158 -13.78 -4.83 -7.50
N ASP A 159 -13.58 -3.53 -7.72
CA ASP A 159 -14.21 -2.75 -8.80
C ASP A 159 -15.73 -2.91 -8.84
N GLN A 160 -16.39 -2.66 -7.71
CA GLN A 160 -17.84 -2.83 -7.56
C GLN A 160 -18.34 -4.22 -7.97
N HIS A 161 -17.57 -5.26 -7.60
CA HIS A 161 -17.77 -6.67 -7.94
C HIS A 161 -17.52 -7.06 -9.41
N ASN A 162 -17.00 -6.16 -10.25
CA ASN A 162 -16.62 -6.46 -11.65
C ASN A 162 -15.21 -7.05 -11.76
N GLY A 163 -14.37 -6.81 -10.75
CA GLY A 163 -12.97 -7.19 -10.75
C GLY A 163 -12.70 -8.64 -10.33
N ILE A 164 -11.50 -8.85 -9.81
CA ILE A 164 -11.00 -10.14 -9.32
C ILE A 164 -10.40 -10.03 -7.93
N CYS A 165 -10.17 -11.17 -7.31
CA CYS A 165 -9.43 -11.34 -6.07
C CYS A 165 -8.37 -12.43 -6.24
N ALA A 166 -7.10 -12.07 -6.16
CA ALA A 166 -5.97 -12.99 -6.25
C ALA A 166 -5.59 -13.51 -4.85
N GLY A 167 -5.51 -14.83 -4.69
CA GLY A 167 -5.17 -15.50 -3.45
C GLY A 167 -3.73 -16.02 -3.46
N TYR A 168 -2.95 -15.59 -2.48
CA TYR A 168 -1.53 -15.90 -2.35
C TYR A 168 -1.23 -16.75 -1.12
N SER A 169 -0.37 -17.77 -1.27
CA SER A 169 0.30 -18.38 -0.12
C SER A 169 1.58 -17.62 0.22
N VAL A 170 2.08 -17.82 1.44
CA VAL A 170 3.30 -17.18 1.94
C VAL A 170 4.40 -18.23 1.98
N PRO A 171 5.38 -18.21 1.05
CA PRO A 171 6.54 -19.09 1.10
C PRO A 171 7.43 -18.82 2.32
N ALA A 172 8.23 -19.81 2.70
CA ALA A 172 9.23 -19.66 3.76
C ALA A 172 10.24 -18.55 3.41
N GLY A 173 10.46 -17.63 4.34
CA GLY A 173 11.32 -16.46 4.19
C GLY A 173 10.56 -15.17 3.89
N ALA A 174 9.33 -15.25 3.35
CA ALA A 174 8.52 -14.06 3.03
C ALA A 174 7.74 -13.52 4.25
N GLU A 175 7.73 -14.23 5.37
CA GLU A 175 6.96 -13.87 6.56
C GLU A 175 7.53 -12.65 7.29
N ALA A 176 8.84 -12.38 7.14
CA ALA A 176 9.54 -11.34 7.88
C ALA A 176 9.02 -9.92 7.57
N ASP A 177 8.59 -9.70 6.33
CA ASP A 177 8.11 -8.41 5.82
C ASP A 177 6.57 -8.30 5.83
N LEU A 178 5.89 -9.31 6.35
CA LEU A 178 4.45 -9.41 6.36
C LEU A 178 3.89 -9.11 7.76
N HIS A 179 3.09 -8.05 7.85
CA HIS A 179 2.62 -7.51 9.12
C HIS A 179 1.10 -7.46 9.21
N LYS A 180 0.56 -7.90 10.35
CA LYS A 180 -0.88 -7.82 10.63
C LYS A 180 -1.25 -6.42 11.12
N ILE A 181 -2.30 -5.84 10.56
CA ILE A 181 -2.80 -4.54 10.99
C ILE A 181 -3.44 -4.59 12.39
N ARG A 182 -3.15 -3.57 13.19
CA ARG A 182 -3.78 -3.30 14.48
C ARG A 182 -4.85 -2.24 14.31
N TYR A 183 -6.09 -2.62 14.61
CA TYR A 183 -7.25 -1.75 14.43
C TYR A 183 -7.55 -0.94 15.69
N GLY A 184 -7.72 0.37 15.53
CA GLY A 184 -8.03 1.30 16.61
C GLY A 184 -6.82 1.72 17.44
N GLY A 185 -7.09 2.20 18.66
CA GLY A 185 -6.10 2.85 19.50
C GLY A 185 -5.72 4.24 18.99
N SER A 186 -4.57 4.73 19.44
CA SER A 186 -4.03 6.02 19.05
C SER A 186 -3.09 5.89 17.85
N ARG A 187 -3.17 6.83 16.90
CA ARG A 187 -2.17 7.06 15.84
C ARG A 187 -1.07 8.03 16.27
N LYS A 188 -0.98 8.28 17.59
CA LYS A 188 0.01 9.17 18.17
C LYS A 188 1.42 8.57 18.09
N VAL A 189 2.36 9.39 17.66
CA VAL A 189 3.81 9.12 17.69
C VAL A 189 4.43 10.10 18.67
N LEU A 190 5.21 9.62 19.63
CA LEU A 190 5.89 10.50 20.58
C LEU A 190 7.05 11.23 19.88
N ALA A 191 7.14 12.55 20.04
CA ALA A 191 8.27 13.33 19.53
C ALA A 191 9.61 12.85 20.12
N SER A 192 9.62 12.39 21.37
CA SER A 192 10.81 11.77 21.98
C SER A 192 11.26 10.50 21.25
N ASP A 193 10.33 9.71 20.71
CA ASP A 193 10.68 8.52 19.93
C ASP A 193 11.25 8.91 18.56
N VAL A 194 10.64 9.91 17.89
CA VAL A 194 11.16 10.46 16.63
C VAL A 194 12.56 11.06 16.82
N ALA A 195 12.83 11.66 17.97
CA ALA A 195 14.14 12.24 18.28
C ALA A 195 15.26 11.19 18.27
N VAL A 196 14.98 9.94 18.66
CA VAL A 196 16.01 8.89 18.82
C VAL A 196 15.86 7.71 17.86
N MET A 197 14.84 7.66 17.01
CA MET A 197 14.55 6.52 16.10
C MET A 197 15.70 6.11 15.16
N GLU A 198 16.69 6.97 14.93
CA GLU A 198 17.85 6.63 14.09
C GLU A 198 18.89 5.78 14.81
N ILE A 199 18.96 5.91 16.13
CA ILE A 199 19.96 5.26 16.99
C ILE A 199 19.34 4.23 17.94
N ASP A 200 18.03 4.32 18.19
CA ASP A 200 17.26 3.38 18.99
C ASP A 200 16.26 2.61 18.10
N SER A 201 16.55 1.32 17.90
CA SER A 201 15.71 0.41 17.11
C SER A 201 14.34 0.17 17.74
N ALA A 202 14.21 0.26 19.07
CA ALA A 202 12.93 0.12 19.76
C ALA A 202 12.06 1.36 19.53
N ALA A 203 12.65 2.56 19.59
CA ALA A 203 11.95 3.79 19.22
C ALA A 203 11.51 3.76 17.76
N ARG A 204 12.40 3.35 16.85
CA ARG A 204 12.05 3.15 15.43
C ARG A 204 10.88 2.19 15.25
N GLY A 205 10.90 1.05 15.93
CA GLY A 205 9.81 0.07 15.87
C GLY A 205 8.47 0.63 16.34
N ARG A 206 8.46 1.48 17.38
CA ARG A 206 7.23 2.15 17.86
C ARG A 206 6.71 3.17 16.84
N VAL A 207 7.58 3.97 16.25
CA VAL A 207 7.22 4.93 15.20
C VAL A 207 6.68 4.20 13.97
N ASP A 208 7.40 3.20 13.45
CA ASP A 208 7.02 2.40 12.29
C ASP A 208 5.69 1.66 12.52
N GLU A 209 5.46 1.10 13.71
CA GLU A 209 4.18 0.48 14.04
C GLU A 209 3.03 1.49 14.00
N ALA A 210 3.22 2.67 14.62
CA ALA A 210 2.20 3.71 14.70
C ALA A 210 1.85 4.29 13.32
N VAL A 211 2.86 4.42 12.44
CA VAL A 211 2.68 4.94 11.08
C VAL A 211 2.13 3.86 10.14
N LEU A 212 2.77 2.70 10.05
CA LEU A 212 2.52 1.74 8.97
C LEU A 212 1.53 0.63 9.35
N LEU A 213 1.29 0.37 10.64
CA LEU A 213 0.57 -0.83 11.10
C LEU A 213 -0.73 -0.53 11.87
N ARG A 214 -1.14 0.74 11.95
CA ARG A 214 -2.39 1.17 12.59
C ARG A 214 -3.42 1.58 11.55
N LYS A 215 -4.68 1.21 11.81
CA LYS A 215 -5.82 1.61 10.97
C LYS A 215 -7.06 1.84 11.81
N ALA A 216 -7.96 2.72 11.38
CA ALA A 216 -9.18 3.01 12.14
C ALA A 216 -10.05 1.76 12.33
N ALA A 217 -10.72 1.66 13.48
CA ALA A 217 -11.48 0.47 13.87
C ALA A 217 -12.65 0.14 12.92
N SER A 218 -13.18 1.15 12.23
CA SER A 218 -14.21 1.01 11.18
C SER A 218 -13.78 0.10 10.03
N TRP A 219 -12.48 -0.01 9.76
CA TRP A 219 -11.91 -0.85 8.70
C TRP A 219 -11.59 -2.29 9.12
N ARG A 220 -11.94 -2.70 10.36
CA ARG A 220 -11.62 -4.04 10.90
C ARG A 220 -12.16 -5.20 10.05
N TYR A 221 -13.17 -4.96 9.21
CA TYR A 221 -13.74 -5.97 8.33
C TYR A 221 -12.75 -6.44 7.24
N GLU A 222 -11.76 -5.63 6.87
CA GLU A 222 -10.74 -5.98 5.86
C GLU A 222 -9.84 -7.12 6.35
N ARG A 223 -9.59 -7.16 7.68
CA ARG A 223 -8.63 -8.08 8.31
C ARG A 223 -7.28 -8.03 7.60
N GLU A 224 -6.76 -6.82 7.51
CA GLU A 224 -5.64 -6.46 6.64
C GLU A 224 -4.31 -7.01 7.14
N TRP A 225 -3.51 -7.45 6.18
CA TRP A 225 -2.08 -7.70 6.32
C TRP A 225 -1.35 -6.85 5.28
N ARG A 226 -0.22 -6.26 5.69
CA ARG A 226 0.62 -5.42 4.85
C ARG A 226 1.95 -6.11 4.62
N LEU A 227 2.28 -6.31 3.34
CA LEU A 227 3.63 -6.63 2.93
C LEU A 227 4.38 -5.29 2.73
N ILE A 228 5.50 -5.12 3.42
CA ILE A 228 6.26 -3.87 3.42
C ILE A 228 7.58 -4.08 2.71
N GLY A 229 7.91 -3.23 1.75
CA GLY A 229 9.14 -3.35 0.95
C GLY A 229 9.54 -2.01 0.37
N ARG A 230 10.44 -2.02 -0.63
CA ARG A 230 10.79 -0.79 -1.36
C ARG A 230 9.59 -0.28 -2.16
N ARG A 231 9.38 1.04 -2.21
CA ARG A 231 8.31 1.62 -3.03
C ARG A 231 8.49 1.27 -4.52
N GLY A 232 7.38 0.97 -5.21
CA GLY A 232 7.35 0.68 -6.65
C GLY A 232 7.01 -0.78 -6.99
N ALA A 233 7.12 -1.13 -8.27
CA ALA A 233 6.98 -2.52 -8.74
C ALA A 233 8.19 -3.35 -8.33
N GLN A 234 7.93 -4.55 -7.82
CA GLN A 234 8.95 -5.52 -7.43
C GLN A 234 8.40 -6.94 -7.69
N ASP A 235 9.29 -7.89 -7.91
CA ASP A 235 8.94 -9.32 -7.96
C ASP A 235 8.17 -9.73 -6.71
N SER A 236 7.12 -10.54 -6.88
CA SER A 236 6.30 -11.05 -5.79
C SER A 236 7.11 -12.05 -4.96
N PRO A 237 7.27 -11.83 -3.65
CA PRO A 237 7.82 -12.86 -2.75
C PRO A 237 6.75 -13.91 -2.38
N LEU A 238 5.51 -13.72 -2.84
CA LEU A 238 4.36 -14.57 -2.54
C LEU A 238 4.00 -15.44 -3.74
N GLU A 239 3.37 -16.58 -3.48
CA GLU A 239 2.97 -17.51 -4.54
C GLU A 239 1.48 -17.37 -4.85
N LEU A 240 1.13 -17.21 -6.14
CA LEU A 240 -0.25 -17.11 -6.60
C LEU A 240 -0.90 -18.51 -6.66
N GLU A 241 -1.90 -18.75 -5.82
CA GLU A 241 -2.55 -20.07 -5.68
C GLU A 241 -3.94 -20.13 -6.33
N GLU A 242 -4.64 -18.99 -6.36
CA GLU A 242 -5.98 -18.91 -6.91
C GLU A 242 -6.35 -17.53 -7.43
N VAL A 243 -7.20 -17.48 -8.44
CA VAL A 243 -7.89 -16.27 -8.89
C VAL A 243 -9.38 -16.47 -8.73
N VAL A 244 -10.03 -15.51 -8.09
CA VAL A 244 -11.46 -15.50 -7.86
C VAL A 244 -12.09 -14.34 -8.60
N PHE A 245 -13.12 -14.60 -9.40
CA PHE A 245 -13.82 -13.58 -10.16
C PHE A 245 -15.03 -13.04 -9.38
N GLY A 246 -15.26 -11.73 -9.44
CA GLY A 246 -16.42 -11.09 -8.81
C GLY A 246 -17.74 -11.50 -9.49
N ILE A 247 -18.87 -11.34 -8.78
CA ILE A 247 -20.19 -11.79 -9.27
C ILE A 247 -20.64 -11.04 -10.53
N ARG A 248 -20.10 -9.84 -10.80
CA ARG A 248 -20.37 -9.05 -12.01
C ARG A 248 -19.24 -9.12 -13.04
N CYS A 249 -18.21 -9.94 -12.79
CA CYS A 249 -17.06 -10.04 -13.67
C CYS A 249 -17.46 -10.64 -15.03
N LYS A 250 -17.14 -9.93 -16.11
CA LYS A 250 -17.50 -10.34 -17.48
C LYS A 250 -16.77 -11.62 -17.89
N SER A 251 -17.46 -12.51 -18.61
CA SER A 251 -16.87 -13.76 -19.12
C SER A 251 -15.62 -13.52 -19.98
N THR A 252 -15.56 -12.42 -20.74
CA THR A 252 -14.37 -12.04 -21.51
C THR A 252 -13.15 -11.78 -20.62
N VAL A 253 -13.33 -11.13 -19.46
CA VAL A 253 -12.25 -10.92 -18.49
C VAL A 253 -11.83 -12.24 -17.85
N LYS A 254 -12.81 -13.06 -17.45
CA LYS A 254 -12.54 -14.42 -16.93
C LYS A 254 -11.69 -15.22 -17.92
N PHE A 255 -12.11 -15.25 -19.18
CA PHE A 255 -11.46 -15.99 -20.25
C PHE A 255 -10.03 -15.51 -20.47
N THR A 256 -9.84 -14.20 -20.63
CA THR A 256 -8.51 -13.61 -20.84
C THR A 256 -7.54 -13.97 -19.71
N ILE A 257 -7.98 -13.90 -18.45
CA ILE A 257 -7.12 -14.22 -17.30
C ILE A 257 -6.83 -15.72 -17.23
N VAL A 258 -7.82 -16.58 -17.45
CA VAL A 258 -7.62 -18.04 -17.49
C VAL A 258 -6.60 -18.42 -18.56
N GLN A 259 -6.74 -17.88 -19.77
CA GLN A 259 -5.81 -18.15 -20.87
C GLN A 259 -4.40 -17.60 -20.60
N ALA A 260 -4.29 -16.38 -20.04
CA ALA A 260 -3.00 -15.78 -19.72
C ALA A 260 -2.19 -16.60 -18.69
N LEU A 261 -2.87 -17.38 -17.84
CA LEU A 261 -2.25 -18.18 -16.79
C LEU A 261 -2.16 -19.68 -17.11
N ALA A 262 -2.67 -20.13 -18.26
CA ALA A 262 -2.80 -21.55 -18.60
C ALA A 262 -1.45 -22.30 -18.62
N ASN A 263 -0.37 -21.62 -19.00
CA ASN A 263 0.97 -22.20 -19.14
C ASN A 263 1.94 -21.81 -18.02
N ARG A 264 1.46 -21.34 -16.86
CA ARG A 264 2.34 -21.11 -15.70
C ARG A 264 2.96 -22.43 -15.24
N GLY A 265 4.22 -22.38 -14.82
CA GLY A 265 4.93 -23.55 -14.30
C GLY A 265 4.27 -24.17 -13.05
N ARG A 266 3.47 -23.38 -12.32
CA ARG A 266 2.61 -23.83 -11.24
C ARG A 266 1.14 -23.53 -11.57
N PRO A 267 0.23 -24.51 -11.53
CA PRO A 267 -1.18 -24.29 -11.83
C PRO A 267 -1.88 -23.36 -10.83
N VAL A 268 -2.72 -22.47 -11.35
CA VAL A 268 -3.57 -21.57 -10.57
C VAL A 268 -5.01 -22.08 -10.59
N ARG A 269 -5.69 -22.08 -9.44
CA ARG A 269 -7.09 -22.51 -9.35
C ARG A 269 -8.05 -21.34 -9.61
N PHE A 270 -9.07 -21.57 -10.42
CA PHE A 270 -10.04 -20.54 -10.78
C PHE A 270 -11.37 -20.72 -10.05
N PHE A 271 -11.89 -19.62 -9.52
CA PHE A 271 -13.15 -19.59 -8.80
C PHE A 271 -13.97 -18.36 -9.19
N GLU A 272 -15.25 -18.37 -8.86
CA GLU A 272 -16.11 -17.19 -8.94
C GLU A 272 -16.95 -17.03 -7.68
N MET A 273 -17.33 -15.78 -7.40
CA MET A 273 -18.26 -15.44 -6.34
C MET A 273 -19.69 -15.52 -6.84
N ARG A 274 -20.55 -16.18 -6.07
CA ARG A 274 -21.99 -16.18 -6.25
C ARG A 274 -22.66 -15.73 -4.96
N GLU A 275 -23.81 -15.09 -5.08
CA GLU A 275 -24.63 -14.77 -3.91
C GLU A 275 -25.23 -16.03 -3.30
N VAL A 276 -25.39 -16.02 -1.99
CA VAL A 276 -26.15 -17.04 -1.28
C VAL A 276 -27.57 -16.51 -1.14
N SER A 277 -28.49 -17.12 -1.91
CA SER A 277 -29.91 -16.73 -1.98
C SER A 277 -30.51 -16.51 -0.59
N GLY A 278 -31.26 -15.41 -0.44
CA GLY A 278 -31.90 -15.03 0.82
C GLY A 278 -30.95 -14.43 1.87
N THR A 279 -29.68 -14.18 1.54
CA THR A 279 -28.70 -13.60 2.47
C THR A 279 -27.85 -12.52 1.82
N PHE A 280 -27.12 -11.73 2.63
CA PHE A 280 -26.12 -10.78 2.15
C PHE A 280 -24.71 -11.39 2.02
N HIS A 281 -24.60 -12.71 1.91
CA HIS A 281 -23.33 -13.41 1.87
C HIS A 281 -22.93 -13.83 0.46
N LEU A 282 -21.62 -13.85 0.22
CA LEU A 282 -21.01 -14.40 -0.98
C LEU A 282 -20.39 -15.77 -0.67
N ARG A 283 -20.47 -16.69 -1.63
CA ARG A 283 -19.80 -17.98 -1.58
C ARG A 283 -18.96 -18.18 -2.84
N LYS A 284 -17.79 -18.78 -2.63
CA LYS A 284 -16.81 -19.11 -3.67
C LYS A 284 -17.14 -20.47 -4.29
N TYR A 285 -17.22 -20.54 -5.62
CA TYR A 285 -17.47 -21.76 -6.40
C TYR A 285 -16.34 -21.95 -7.43
N ALA A 286 -16.01 -23.19 -7.78
CA ALA A 286 -15.07 -23.46 -8.85
C ALA A 286 -15.61 -22.88 -10.17
N LEU A 287 -14.74 -22.27 -10.97
CA LEU A 287 -15.11 -21.78 -12.28
C LEU A 287 -15.08 -22.93 -13.28
N ASP A 288 -16.12 -23.05 -14.10
CA ASP A 288 -16.12 -23.96 -15.24
C ASP A 288 -15.29 -23.33 -16.37
N THR A 289 -14.03 -23.75 -16.46
CA THR A 289 -13.10 -23.25 -17.49
C THR A 289 -13.37 -23.87 -18.86
N ASP A 290 -14.03 -25.03 -18.91
CA ASP A 290 -14.31 -25.74 -20.16
C ASP A 290 -15.48 -25.06 -20.89
N GLU A 291 -16.55 -24.71 -20.19
CA GLU A 291 -17.65 -23.88 -20.73
C GLU A 291 -17.12 -22.53 -21.25
N LEU A 292 -16.19 -21.93 -20.51
CA LEU A 292 -15.59 -20.66 -20.87
C LEU A 292 -14.74 -20.77 -22.15
N GLY A 293 -13.97 -21.86 -22.29
CA GLY A 293 -13.17 -22.15 -23.47
C GLY A 293 -13.99 -22.59 -24.69
N ALA A 294 -15.15 -23.21 -24.47
CA ALA A 294 -16.08 -23.57 -25.55
C ALA A 294 -16.79 -22.32 -26.14
N SER A 295 -16.96 -21.28 -25.32
CA SER A 295 -17.69 -20.07 -25.71
C SER A 295 -16.80 -18.92 -26.21
N LEU A 296 -15.51 -18.89 -25.84
CA LEU A 296 -14.57 -17.82 -26.15
C LEU A 296 -13.19 -18.37 -26.58
N PRO A 297 -12.44 -17.65 -27.45
CA PRO A 297 -12.83 -16.41 -28.10
C PRO A 297 -13.76 -16.72 -29.29
N ARG A 298 -14.85 -15.96 -29.38
CA ARG A 298 -15.86 -16.14 -30.43
C ARG A 298 -15.55 -15.25 -31.63
N ARG A 299 -15.63 -15.81 -32.83
CA ARG A 299 -15.79 -15.05 -34.09
C ARG A 299 -17.28 -14.97 -34.44
N SER A 300 -17.83 -13.76 -34.53
CA SER A 300 -19.26 -13.54 -34.79
C SER A 300 -19.75 -14.18 -36.11
N ARG A 301 -18.88 -14.24 -37.12
CA ARG A 301 -19.18 -14.83 -38.43
C ARG A 301 -19.34 -16.36 -38.44
N SER A 302 -18.78 -17.07 -37.47
CA SER A 302 -18.81 -18.53 -37.43
C SER A 302 -20.23 -19.11 -37.35
N ILE A 303 -21.20 -18.36 -36.78
CA ILE A 303 -22.60 -18.80 -36.77
C ILE A 303 -23.22 -18.75 -38.17
N PHE A 304 -22.99 -17.69 -38.93
CA PHE A 304 -23.57 -17.55 -40.27
C PHE A 304 -23.00 -18.60 -41.24
N GLU A 305 -21.69 -18.85 -41.15
CA GLU A 305 -21.01 -19.89 -41.94
C GLU A 305 -21.53 -21.31 -41.61
N ALA A 306 -21.93 -21.57 -40.35
CA ALA A 306 -22.52 -22.86 -39.97
C ALA A 306 -23.91 -23.09 -40.61
N PHE A 307 -24.71 -22.02 -40.80
CA PHE A 307 -25.99 -22.13 -41.49
C PHE A 307 -25.84 -22.27 -43.01
N GLU A 308 -24.84 -21.64 -43.63
CA GLU A 308 -24.55 -21.80 -45.06
C GLU A 308 -24.14 -23.24 -45.45
N VAL A 309 -23.63 -24.02 -44.49
CA VAL A 309 -23.29 -25.45 -44.69
C VAL A 309 -24.51 -26.35 -44.54
N LEU A 310 -25.54 -25.95 -43.79
CA LEU A 310 -26.79 -26.70 -43.63
C LEU A 310 -27.75 -26.52 -44.82
N ASP A 311 -27.61 -25.41 -45.55
CA ASP A 311 -28.41 -25.08 -46.74
C ASP A 311 -27.83 -25.68 -48.05
N LYS A 312 -26.79 -26.50 -47.96
CA LYS A 312 -26.18 -27.26 -49.08
C LYS A 312 -26.39 -28.76 -48.90
#